data_AF-A0A374USK0-F1
#
_entry.id   AF-A0A374USK0-F1
#
_cell.length_a   1.000
_cell.length_b   1.000
_cell.length_c   1.000
_cell.angle_alpha   90.00
_cell.angle_beta   90.00
_cell.angle_gamma   90.00
#
_symmetry.space_group_name_H-M   'P 1'
#
loop_
_entity.id
_entity.type
_entity.pdbx_description
1 polymer ?
#
loop_
_entity_poly.entity_id
_entity_poly.type
_entity_poly.pdbx_seq_one_letter_code
_entity_poly.pdbx_strand_id
1 'polypeptide(L)' 'MEVKNGIIIDGVLHELAEARGLSLKQQCDNCSLCALCKNEFIGPLCSIAVSGMAIFINRGKVKIEKEK' A
#
# COMPACT_ATOMS: atom_id res chain seq x y z
N MET A 1 1.19 -12.99 12.66
CA MET A 1 1.65 -11.61 12.41
C MET A 1 0.51 -10.70 12.79
N GLU A 2 0.74 -9.72 13.65
CA GLU A 2 -0.26 -8.71 13.98
C GLU A 2 -0.05 -7.52 13.04
N VAL A 3 -1.08 -7.13 12.30
CA VAL A 3 -1.01 -6.04 11.30
C VAL A 3 -1.92 -4.92 11.77
N LYS A 4 -1.31 -3.78 12.12
CA LYS A 4 -2.04 -2.65 12.70
C LYS A 4 -2.66 -1.74 11.64
N ASN A 5 -1.96 -1.58 10.52
CA ASN A 5 -2.35 -0.67 9.44
C ASN A 5 -2.33 -1.41 8.11
N GLY A 6 -3.27 -2.34 7.93
CA GLY A 6 -3.42 -3.14 6.72
C GLY A 6 -4.75 -2.87 6.02
N ILE A 7 -4.74 -2.89 4.69
CA ILE A 7 -5.94 -2.95 3.87
C ILE A 7 -5.93 -4.27 3.08
N ILE A 8 -7.12 -4.84 2.85
CA ILE A 8 -7.26 -6.06 2.04
C ILE A 8 -7.98 -5.69 0.75
N ILE A 9 -7.35 -5.97 -0.39
CA ILE A 9 -7.90 -5.74 -1.73
C ILE A 9 -7.86 -7.08 -2.48
N ASP A 10 -8.99 -7.55 -2.98
CA ASP A 10 -9.12 -8.82 -3.72
C ASP A 10 -8.48 -10.03 -2.99
N GLY A 11 -8.59 -10.04 -1.66
CA GLY A 11 -8.04 -11.09 -0.80
C GLY A 11 -6.52 -11.02 -0.59
N VAL A 12 -5.85 -9.95 -1.03
CA VAL A 12 -4.43 -9.67 -0.78
C VAL A 12 -4.30 -8.63 0.32
N LEU A 13 -3.43 -8.90 1.29
CA LEU A 13 -3.09 -7.95 2.35
C LEU A 13 -2.02 -6.98 1.87
N HIS A 14 -2.31 -5.69 1.99
CA HIS A 14 -1.40 -4.59 1.77
C HIS A 14 -1.16 -3.87 3.10
N GLU A 15 0.05 -3.94 3.63
CA GLU A 15 0.43 -3.35 4.91
C GLU A 15 1.12 -1.99 4.69
N LEU A 16 0.70 -0.97 5.44
CA LEU A 16 1.37 0.32 5.45
C LEU A 16 2.71 0.21 6.18
N ALA A 17 3.79 0.61 5.49
CA ALA A 17 5.15 0.63 6.01
C ALA A 17 5.77 2.01 5.84
N GLU A 18 6.61 2.44 6.80
CA GLU A 18 7.35 3.68 6.66
C GLU A 18 8.31 3.64 5.47
N ALA A 19 8.41 4.76 4.74
CA ALA A 19 9.19 4.89 3.52
C ALA A 19 10.20 6.05 3.59
N ARG A 20 10.50 6.53 4.80
CA ARG A 20 11.44 7.63 5.03
C ARG A 20 12.80 7.30 4.42
N GLY A 21 13.42 8.28 3.79
CA GLY A 21 14.74 8.13 3.14
C GLY A 21 14.70 7.56 1.71
N LEU A 22 13.52 7.16 1.21
CA LEU A 22 13.34 6.81 -0.20
C LEU A 22 12.92 8.04 -1.02
N SER A 23 13.46 8.19 -2.23
CA SER A 23 12.93 9.15 -3.20
C SER A 23 11.50 8.81 -3.61
N LEU A 24 10.72 9.80 -4.07
CA LEU A 24 9.34 9.58 -4.54
C LEU A 24 9.24 8.45 -5.59
N LYS A 25 10.24 8.36 -6.48
CA LYS A 25 10.31 7.27 -7.47
C LYS A 25 10.47 5.91 -6.81
N GLN A 26 11.40 5.76 -5.86
CA GLN A 26 11.62 4.51 -5.14
C GLN A 26 10.40 4.11 -4.31
N GLN A 27 9.70 5.09 -3.73
CA GLN A 27 8.47 4.82 -2.99
C GLN A 27 7.36 4.30 -3.92
N CYS A 28 7.17 4.91 -5.09
CA CYS A 28 6.25 4.40 -6.10
C CYS A 28 6.65 2.99 -6.59
N ASP A 29 7.92 2.76 -6.90
CA ASP A 29 8.40 1.47 -7.41
C ASP A 29 8.20 0.33 -6.39
N ASN A 30 8.28 0.65 -5.08
CA ASN A 30 8.10 -0.31 -3.99
C ASN A 30 6.66 -0.40 -3.46
N CYS A 31 5.78 0.54 -3.85
CA CYS A 31 4.39 0.55 -3.38
C CYS A 31 3.54 -0.41 -4.22
N SER A 32 2.98 -1.41 -3.55
CA SER A 32 2.10 -2.41 -4.17
C SER A 32 0.82 -1.84 -4.81
N LEU A 33 0.44 -0.62 -4.46
CA LEU A 33 -0.73 0.07 -5.02
C LEU A 33 -0.38 1.08 -6.12
N CYS A 34 0.91 1.22 -6.48
CA CYS A 34 1.35 2.22 -7.45
C CYS A 34 0.66 2.08 -8.81
N ALA A 35 0.44 0.85 -9.27
CA ALA A 35 -0.25 0.58 -10.54
C ALA A 35 -1.71 1.06 -10.52
N LEU A 36 -2.43 0.86 -9.40
CA LEU A 36 -3.80 1.35 -9.23
C LEU A 36 -3.84 2.88 -9.25
N CYS A 37 -2.89 3.53 -8.57
CA CYS A 37 -2.79 5.00 -8.56
C CYS A 37 -2.51 5.59 -9.95
N LYS A 38 -1.72 4.90 -10.79
CA LYS A 38 -1.38 5.33 -12.16
C LYS A 38 -2.56 5.18 -13.13
N ASN A 39 -3.34 4.10 -13.02
CA ASN A 39 -4.43 3.80 -13.96
C ASN A 39 -5.69 4.64 -13.72
N GLU A 40 -5.96 5.03 -12.47
CA GLU A 40 -7.23 5.68 -12.09
C GLU A 40 -7.17 7.24 -12.11
N PHE A 41 -6.15 7.85 -12.76
CA PHE A 41 -5.95 9.30 -12.76
C PHE A 41 -5.84 9.94 -11.36
N ILE A 42 -5.50 9.14 -10.35
CA ILE A 42 -5.41 9.60 -8.96
C ILE A 42 -4.00 10.07 -8.61
N GLY A 43 -3.40 10.85 -9.51
CA GLY A 43 -2.09 11.51 -9.29
C GLY A 43 -1.99 12.20 -7.92
N PRO A 44 -3.03 12.93 -7.46
CA PRO A 44 -3.03 13.55 -6.14
C PRO A 44 -3.05 12.55 -4.97
N LEU A 45 -3.81 11.44 -5.05
CA LEU A 45 -3.78 10.44 -3.97
C LEU A 45 -2.48 9.66 -3.95
N CYS A 46 -1.82 9.47 -5.11
CA CYS A 46 -0.47 8.92 -5.13
C CYS A 46 0.50 9.88 -4.43
N SER A 47 0.42 11.19 -4.66
CA SER A 47 1.26 12.17 -3.96
C SER A 47 0.92 12.30 -2.46
N ILE A 48 -0.33 12.08 -2.05
CA ILE A 48 -0.75 12.11 -0.64
C ILE A 48 -0.35 10.82 0.09
N ALA A 49 -0.60 9.65 -0.52
CA ALA A 49 -0.20 8.35 0.01
C ALA A 49 1.32 8.22 0.07
N VAL A 50 2.01 8.82 -0.91
CA VAL A 50 3.47 8.82 -1.05
C VAL A 50 4.04 10.20 -0.69
N SER A 51 3.47 10.86 0.32
CA SER A 51 3.94 12.15 0.87
C SER A 51 5.34 12.08 1.52
N GLY A 52 6.14 11.08 1.16
CA GLY A 52 7.48 10.87 1.67
C GLY A 52 7.54 9.97 2.91
N MET A 53 6.39 9.58 3.48
CA MET A 53 6.35 8.98 4.81
C MET A 53 6.03 7.49 4.82
N ALA A 54 5.18 6.98 3.93
CA ALA A 54 4.77 5.59 3.94
C ALA A 54 4.38 5.04 2.56
N ILE A 55 4.43 3.72 2.41
CA ILE A 55 3.98 2.97 1.22
C ILE A 55 3.22 1.72 1.67
N PHE A 56 2.44 1.14 0.75
CA PHE A 56 1.80 -0.15 0.99
C PHE A 56 2.64 -1.30 0.43
N ILE A 57 2.97 -2.29 1.26
CA ILE A 57 3.72 -3.50 0.88
C ILE A 57 2.75 -4.67 0.76
N ASN A 58 2.85 -5.40 -0.36
CA ASN A 58 2.10 -6.63 -0.56
C ASN A 58 2.63 -7.72 0.37
N ARG A 59 1.77 -8.26 1.24
CA ARG A 59 2.08 -9.37 2.17
C ARG A 59 1.49 -10.70 1.72
N GLY A 60 0.89 -10.75 0.54
CA GLY A 60 0.31 -11.93 -0.06
C GLY A 60 -1.18 -12.11 0.26
N LYS A 61 -1.74 -13.21 -0.25
CA LYS A 61 -3.14 -13.56 -0.04
C LYS A 61 -3.40 -13.93 1.41
N VAL A 62 -4.55 -13.49 1.92
CA VAL A 62 -5.02 -13.81 3.27
C VAL A 62 -6.38 -14.49 3.21
N LYS A 63 -6.64 -15.36 4.19
CA LYS A 63 -7.97 -15.94 4.40
C LYS A 63 -8.72 -15.04 5.38
N ILE A 64 -9.88 -14.55 4.97
CA ILE A 64 -10.75 -13.76 5.84
C ILE A 64 -11.72 -14.73 6.49
N GLU A 65 -11.53 -14.97 7.79
CA GLU A 65 -12.52 -15.68 8.60
C GLU A 65 -13.53 -14.65 9.10
N LYS A 66 -14.83 -14.92 8.89
CA LYS A 66 -15.88 -14.07 9.47
C LYS A 66 -15.93 -14.37 10.97
N GLU A 67 -15.86 -13.33 11.80
CA GLU A 67 -16.18 -13.48 13.22
C GLU A 67 -17.63 -13.97 13.36
N LYS A 68 -17.83 -14.96 14.23
CA LYS A 68 -19.13 -15.59 14.50
C LYS A 68 -19.91 -14.83 15.57
#